data_AF-A0A371BRU0-F1
#
_entry.id   AF-A0A371BRU0-F1
#
_cell.length_a   1.000
_cell.length_b   1.000
_cell.length_c   1.000
_cell.angle_alpha   90.00
_cell.angle_beta   90.00
_cell.angle_gamma   90.00
#
_symmetry.space_group_name_H-M   'P 1'
#
loop_
_entity.id
_entity.type
_entity.pdbx_description
1 polymer ?
#
loop_
_entity_poly.entity_id
_entity_poly.type
_entity_poly.pdbx_seq_one_letter_code
_entity_poly.pdbx_strand_id
1 'polypeptide(L)'
;MTPEPTPGPRRPSARSTDALPRRWQQLLALSGFAFAVLLLLGWFLSGGNTPDYTATDEDWRTWAGEVGPRSGIGACLILFGGVAFLHFVATIRSTLGSAEPTVRSSGTLGYAAFGGALVGIAGIGMALVNVASATSAGADADPVAIRAVATASAGPYLVAAMGFAAFLGVLSQDVGYRRE
;
A
#
# COMPACT_ATOMS: atom_id res chain seq x y z
N MET A 1 -30.57 50.50 39.33
CA MET A 1 -29.75 50.51 38.10
C MET A 1 -28.43 49.82 38.41
N THR A 2 -28.34 48.54 38.12
CA THR A 2 -27.11 47.74 38.20
C THR A 2 -26.47 47.69 36.81
N PRO A 3 -25.15 47.92 36.67
CA PRO A 3 -24.50 47.95 35.37
C PRO A 3 -24.49 46.56 34.70
N GLU A 4 -24.70 46.57 33.39
CA GLU A 4 -24.56 45.42 32.48
C GLU A 4 -23.18 44.76 32.61
N PRO A 5 -23.10 43.41 32.54
CA PRO A 5 -21.81 42.72 32.51
C PRO A 5 -21.12 42.98 31.17
N THR A 6 -19.93 43.56 31.24
CA THR A 6 -19.01 43.81 30.13
C THR A 6 -18.81 42.54 29.28
N PRO A 7 -19.00 42.58 27.94
CA PRO A 7 -18.65 41.46 27.09
C PRO A 7 -17.15 41.24 27.17
N GLY A 8 -16.74 40.12 27.78
CA GLY A 8 -15.34 39.70 27.82
C GLY A 8 -14.76 39.57 26.40
N PRO A 9 -13.44 39.75 26.23
CA PRO A 9 -12.81 39.72 24.91
C PRO A 9 -13.16 38.41 24.18
N ARG A 10 -13.72 38.54 22.97
CA ARG A 10 -13.96 37.40 22.08
C ARG A 10 -12.65 36.63 21.94
N ARG A 11 -12.64 35.37 22.37
CA ARG A 11 -11.53 34.44 22.11
C ARG A 11 -11.23 34.47 20.61
N PRO A 12 -9.97 34.63 20.18
CA PRO A 12 -9.61 34.49 18.78
C PRO A 12 -10.12 33.13 18.30
N SER A 13 -11.01 33.18 17.32
CA SER A 13 -11.55 32.03 16.60
C SER A 13 -10.45 31.03 16.26
N ALA A 14 -10.67 29.78 16.67
CA ALA A 14 -9.93 28.60 16.26
C ALA A 14 -9.62 28.66 14.75
N ARG A 15 -8.35 28.88 14.41
CA ARG A 15 -7.88 28.79 13.04
C ARG A 15 -6.43 28.34 13.07
N SER A 16 -6.21 27.14 12.50
CA SER A 16 -4.91 26.58 12.12
C SER A 16 -4.09 25.82 13.18
N THR A 17 -4.67 24.84 13.87
CA THR A 17 -3.87 23.81 14.56
C THR A 17 -3.75 22.48 13.79
N ASP A 18 -4.57 22.25 12.75
CA ASP A 18 -4.72 20.90 12.14
C ASP A 18 -4.10 20.73 10.74
N ALA A 19 -3.38 21.72 10.22
CA ALA A 19 -2.64 21.55 8.97
C ALA A 19 -1.24 21.00 9.30
N LEU A 20 -0.96 19.73 8.97
CA LEU A 20 0.39 19.20 9.01
C LEU A 20 1.36 20.21 8.36
N PRO A 21 2.53 20.49 8.97
CA PRO A 21 3.49 21.41 8.37
C PRO A 21 3.82 20.97 6.95
N ARG A 22 3.89 21.90 5.99
CA ARG A 22 4.10 21.62 4.56
C ARG A 22 5.19 20.58 4.26
N ARG A 23 6.27 20.57 5.05
CA ARG A 23 7.36 19.60 4.95
C ARG A 23 6.92 18.16 5.21
N TRP A 24 6.03 17.93 6.18
CA TRP A 24 5.48 16.61 6.48
C TRP A 24 4.52 16.13 5.39
N GLN A 25 3.71 17.03 4.82
CA GLN A 25 2.87 16.71 3.66
C GLN A 25 3.72 16.32 2.43
N GLN A 26 4.84 17.01 2.20
CA GLN A 26 5.78 16.68 1.13
C GLN A 26 6.46 15.34 1.36
N LEU A 27 6.89 15.05 2.60
CA LEU A 27 7.48 13.75 2.96
C LEU A 27 6.47 12.60 2.80
N LEU A 28 5.20 12.83 3.12
CA LEU A 28 4.11 11.86 2.92
C LEU A 28 3.81 11.61 1.45
N ALA A 29 3.68 12.67 0.65
CA ALA A 29 3.49 12.54 -0.78
C ALA A 29 4.69 11.84 -1.44
N LEU A 30 5.91 12.13 -0.97
CA LEU A 30 7.14 11.53 -1.47
C LEU A 30 7.25 10.05 -1.11
N SER A 31 6.85 9.63 0.10
CA SER A 31 6.89 8.22 0.50
C SER A 31 5.83 7.38 -0.22
N GLY A 32 4.61 7.91 -0.40
CA GLY A 32 3.58 7.27 -1.22
C GLY A 32 3.97 7.15 -2.69
N PHE A 33 4.56 8.21 -3.27
CA PHE A 33 5.09 8.19 -4.63
C PHE A 33 6.25 7.21 -4.78
N ALA A 34 7.21 7.23 -3.84
CA ALA A 34 8.33 6.29 -3.82
C ALA A 34 7.83 4.84 -3.73
N PHE A 35 6.81 4.57 -2.90
CA PHE A 35 6.16 3.27 -2.87
C PHE A 35 5.58 2.87 -4.23
N ALA A 36 4.79 3.73 -4.87
CA ALA A 36 4.19 3.41 -6.16
C ALA A 36 5.24 3.10 -7.23
N VAL A 37 6.32 3.89 -7.27
CA VAL A 37 7.44 3.68 -8.20
C VAL A 37 8.18 2.38 -7.89
N LEU A 38 8.51 2.11 -6.62
CA LEU A 38 9.20 0.90 -6.20
C LEU A 38 8.35 -0.36 -6.43
N LEU A 39 7.05 -0.26 -6.20
CA LEU A 39 6.09 -1.33 -6.44
C LEU A 39 6.00 -1.66 -7.94
N LEU A 40 5.80 -0.65 -8.79
CA LEU A 40 5.73 -0.84 -10.24
C LEU A 40 7.04 -1.39 -10.79
N LEU A 41 8.16 -0.81 -10.39
CA LEU A 41 9.47 -1.25 -10.86
C LEU A 41 9.76 -2.69 -10.40
N GLY A 42 9.54 -2.99 -9.13
CA GLY A 42 9.72 -4.34 -8.60
C GLY A 42 8.79 -5.38 -9.23
N TRP A 43 7.54 -5.01 -9.55
CA TRP A 43 6.59 -5.88 -10.25
C TRP A 43 7.12 -6.24 -11.64
N PHE A 44 7.56 -5.24 -12.40
CA PHE A 44 8.10 -5.45 -13.73
C PHE A 44 9.34 -6.34 -13.71
N LEU A 45 10.24 -6.13 -12.75
CA LEU A 45 11.44 -6.97 -12.60
C LEU A 45 11.13 -8.39 -12.09
N SER A 46 10.04 -8.59 -11.35
CA SER A 46 9.71 -9.89 -10.76
C SER A 46 9.09 -10.87 -11.74
N GLY A 47 8.58 -10.44 -12.90
CA GLY A 47 7.99 -11.34 -13.89
C GLY A 47 6.75 -10.81 -14.61
N GLY A 48 6.65 -9.50 -14.85
CA GLY A 48 5.44 -8.85 -15.38
C GLY A 48 4.92 -9.34 -16.74
N ASN A 49 5.70 -10.16 -17.47
CA ASN A 49 5.30 -10.81 -18.72
C ASN A 49 5.22 -12.34 -18.53
N THR A 50 4.41 -12.79 -17.58
CA THR A 50 4.14 -14.23 -17.39
C THR A 50 3.50 -14.81 -18.66
N PRO A 51 3.93 -15.99 -19.16
CA PRO A 51 3.28 -16.65 -20.29
C PRO A 51 1.81 -16.95 -19.98
N ASP A 52 0.97 -17.02 -21.03
CA ASP A 52 -0.40 -17.49 -20.86
C ASP A 52 -0.41 -18.93 -20.34
N TYR A 53 -1.46 -19.31 -19.62
CA TYR A 53 -1.64 -20.66 -19.09
C TYR A 53 -1.64 -21.71 -20.21
N THR A 54 -2.01 -21.34 -21.43
CA THR A 54 -2.02 -22.21 -22.61
C THR A 54 -0.66 -22.30 -23.33
N ALA A 55 0.34 -21.52 -22.90
CA ALA A 55 1.67 -21.49 -23.52
C ALA A 55 2.40 -22.84 -23.39
N THR A 56 3.40 -23.03 -24.26
CA THR A 56 4.16 -24.29 -24.31
C THR A 56 5.07 -24.42 -23.08
N ASP A 57 5.44 -25.65 -22.74
CA ASP A 57 6.37 -25.91 -21.64
C ASP A 57 7.75 -25.27 -21.85
N GLU A 58 8.16 -25.10 -23.10
CA GLU A 58 9.39 -24.42 -23.49
C GLU A 58 9.32 -22.92 -23.21
N ASP A 59 8.18 -22.27 -23.44
CA ASP A 59 7.94 -20.86 -23.10
C ASP A 59 8.07 -20.63 -21.59
N TRP A 60 7.52 -21.54 -20.78
CA TRP A 60 7.58 -21.48 -19.31
C TRP A 60 9.01 -21.63 -18.77
N ARG A 61 9.79 -22.55 -19.33
CA ARG A 61 11.21 -22.71 -18.95
C ARG A 61 12.06 -21.51 -19.37
N THR A 62 11.81 -20.98 -20.57
CA THR A 62 12.50 -19.79 -21.08
C THR A 62 12.23 -18.58 -20.19
N TRP A 63 10.96 -18.33 -19.87
CA TRP A 63 10.56 -17.28 -18.94
C TRP A 63 11.22 -17.46 -17.56
N ALA A 64 11.22 -18.68 -17.01
CA ALA A 64 11.83 -18.92 -15.70
C ALA A 64 13.35 -18.67 -15.71
N GLY A 65 14.04 -19.03 -16.79
CA GLY A 65 15.47 -18.76 -16.98
C GLY A 65 15.79 -17.27 -17.09
N GLU A 66 14.94 -16.48 -17.77
CA GLU A 66 15.13 -15.04 -17.94
C GLU A 66 14.74 -14.22 -16.70
N VAL A 67 13.70 -14.66 -15.98
CA VAL A 67 13.16 -13.96 -14.81
C VAL A 67 13.93 -14.29 -13.54
N GLY A 68 14.44 -15.51 -13.38
CA GLY A 68 15.22 -15.94 -12.21
C GLY A 68 16.26 -14.91 -11.71
N PRO A 69 17.22 -14.46 -12.54
CA PRO A 69 18.24 -13.50 -12.12
C PRO A 69 17.70 -12.08 -11.85
N ARG A 70 16.57 -11.68 -12.46
CA ARG A 70 15.95 -10.35 -12.25
C ARG A 70 14.98 -10.33 -11.06
N SER A 71 14.38 -11.47 -10.74
CA SER A 71 13.39 -11.67 -9.69
C SER A 71 13.93 -11.27 -8.31
N GLY A 72 15.21 -11.56 -8.03
CA GLY A 72 15.86 -11.15 -6.77
C GLY A 72 15.92 -9.64 -6.57
N ILE A 73 16.26 -8.88 -7.62
CA ILE A 73 16.31 -7.41 -7.57
C ILE A 73 14.90 -6.84 -7.42
N GLY A 74 13.92 -7.42 -8.12
CA GLY A 74 12.50 -7.08 -7.98
C GLY A 74 12.00 -7.27 -6.55
N ALA A 75 12.32 -8.41 -5.92
CA ALA A 75 11.96 -8.69 -4.54
C ALA A 75 12.57 -7.68 -3.55
N CYS A 76 13.84 -7.30 -3.72
CA CYS A 76 14.48 -6.26 -2.91
C CYS A 76 13.79 -4.89 -3.06
N LEU A 77 13.48 -4.47 -4.29
CA LEU A 77 12.78 -3.20 -4.56
C LEU A 77 11.42 -3.15 -3.86
N ILE A 78 10.69 -4.27 -3.84
CA ILE A 78 9.37 -4.33 -3.18
C ILE A 78 9.48 -4.38 -1.67
N LEU A 79 10.52 -5.01 -1.10
CA LEU A 79 10.78 -4.90 0.35
C LEU A 79 11.02 -3.44 0.74
N PHE A 80 11.85 -2.71 -0.01
CA PHE A 80 12.05 -1.27 0.22
C PHE A 80 10.76 -0.46 0.02
N GLY A 81 9.96 -0.79 -0.99
CA GLY A 81 8.64 -0.20 -1.21
C GLY A 81 7.69 -0.44 -0.02
N GLY A 82 7.63 -1.68 0.48
CA GLY A 82 6.81 -2.06 1.63
C GLY A 82 7.19 -1.28 2.89
N VAL A 83 8.49 -1.11 3.17
CA VAL A 83 8.97 -0.27 4.28
C VAL A 83 8.55 1.19 4.11
N ALA A 84 8.71 1.75 2.90
CA ALA A 84 8.30 3.13 2.60
C ALA A 84 6.78 3.33 2.79
N PHE A 85 5.98 2.34 2.38
CA PHE A 85 4.54 2.38 2.54
C PHE A 85 4.10 2.18 4.00
N LEU A 86 4.73 1.28 4.75
CA LEU A 86 4.47 1.14 6.18
C LEU A 86 4.75 2.45 6.91
N HIS A 87 5.84 3.14 6.57
CA HIS A 87 6.14 4.47 7.11
C HIS A 87 5.04 5.49 6.74
N PHE A 88 4.59 5.51 5.48
CA PHE A 88 3.50 6.37 5.02
C PHE A 88 2.20 6.13 5.80
N VAL A 89 1.77 4.87 5.90
CA VAL A 89 0.52 4.49 6.57
C VAL A 89 0.61 4.70 8.09
N ALA A 90 1.74 4.41 8.72
CA ALA A 90 1.97 4.67 10.14
C ALA A 90 1.88 6.17 10.46
N THR A 91 2.40 7.02 9.57
CA THR A 91 2.33 8.47 9.73
C THR A 91 0.90 8.99 9.52
N ILE A 92 0.15 8.47 8.54
CA ILE A 92 -1.29 8.79 8.40
C ILE A 92 -2.04 8.42 9.69
N ARG A 93 -1.81 7.22 10.21
CA ARG A 93 -2.42 6.76 11.46
C ARG A 93 -2.06 7.65 12.64
N SER A 94 -0.80 8.06 12.80
CA SER A 94 -0.39 8.93 13.90
C SER A 94 -1.04 10.32 13.81
N THR A 95 -1.23 10.84 12.59
CA THR A 95 -1.87 12.14 12.38
C THR A 95 -3.38 12.09 12.65
N LEU A 96 -4.05 11.03 12.21
CA LEU A 96 -5.47 10.79 12.52
C LEU A 96 -5.69 10.58 14.02
N GLY A 97 -4.80 9.81 14.68
CA GLY A 97 -4.87 9.57 16.11
C GLY A 97 -4.49 10.77 16.98
N SER A 98 -3.78 11.77 16.43
CA SER A 98 -3.47 13.01 17.15
C SER A 98 -4.60 14.04 17.08
N ALA A 99 -5.49 13.94 16.08
CA ALA A 99 -6.71 14.76 15.96
C ALA A 99 -7.89 14.22 16.81
N GLU A 100 -7.63 13.20 17.63
CA GLU A 100 -8.62 12.32 18.26
C GLU A 100 -9.34 12.79 19.54
N PRO A 101 -9.23 14.04 20.08
CA PRO A 101 -10.05 14.38 21.25
C PRO A 101 -11.53 14.66 20.99
N THR A 102 -12.05 14.70 19.75
CA THR A 102 -13.38 15.33 19.51
C THR A 102 -14.49 14.47 18.92
N VAL A 103 -14.24 13.29 18.32
CA VAL A 103 -15.34 12.47 17.74
C VAL A 103 -15.14 10.98 17.99
N ARG A 104 -15.98 10.40 18.85
CA ARG A 104 -16.03 8.99 19.31
C ARG A 104 -16.28 7.94 18.20
N SER A 105 -16.33 8.35 16.94
CA SER A 105 -16.68 7.51 15.77
C SER A 105 -15.49 7.23 14.83
N SER A 106 -14.35 7.92 14.97
CA SER A 106 -13.29 7.90 13.94
C SER A 106 -12.17 6.88 14.17
N GLY A 107 -12.03 6.33 15.39
CA GLY A 107 -10.97 5.36 15.70
C GLY A 107 -11.07 4.08 14.86
N THR A 108 -12.28 3.57 14.63
CA THR A 108 -12.52 2.35 13.85
C THR A 108 -12.16 2.52 12.36
N LEU A 109 -12.37 3.72 11.80
CA LEU A 109 -12.00 4.04 10.41
C LEU A 109 -10.47 4.02 10.23
N GLY A 110 -9.72 4.62 11.17
CA GLY A 110 -8.25 4.59 11.14
C GLY A 110 -7.68 3.17 11.20
N TYR A 111 -8.27 2.29 12.02
CA TYR A 111 -7.87 0.88 12.09
C TYR A 111 -8.24 0.09 10.83
N ALA A 112 -9.41 0.33 10.25
CA ALA A 112 -9.83 -0.33 9.01
C ALA A 112 -8.94 0.07 7.82
N ALA A 113 -8.59 1.36 7.70
CA ALA A 113 -7.66 1.85 6.69
C ALA A 113 -6.27 1.22 6.86
N PHE A 114 -5.73 1.25 8.09
CA PHE A 114 -4.43 0.64 8.40
C PHE A 114 -4.43 -0.88 8.14
N GLY A 115 -5.50 -1.57 8.54
CA GLY A 115 -5.67 -2.99 8.31
C GLY A 115 -5.73 -3.35 6.83
N GLY A 116 -6.53 -2.62 6.04
CA GLY A 116 -6.60 -2.80 4.58
C GLY A 116 -5.25 -2.59 3.91
N ALA A 117 -4.54 -1.53 4.29
CA ALA A 117 -3.21 -1.22 3.78
C ALA A 117 -2.20 -2.35 4.08
N LEU A 118 -2.23 -2.91 5.30
CA LEU A 118 -1.36 -4.02 5.69
C LEU A 118 -1.67 -5.30 4.91
N VAL A 119 -2.96 -5.64 4.75
CA VAL A 119 -3.42 -6.77 3.93
C VAL A 119 -3.00 -6.59 2.46
N GLY A 120 -3.08 -5.35 1.96
CA GLY A 120 -2.63 -4.95 0.63
C GLY A 120 -1.17 -5.34 0.36
N ILE A 121 -0.25 -4.85 1.20
CA ILE A 121 1.18 -5.17 1.07
C ILE A 121 1.45 -6.65 1.25
N ALA A 122 0.82 -7.29 2.25
CA ALA A 122 1.04 -8.70 2.54
C ALA A 122 0.67 -9.57 1.33
N GLY A 123 -0.45 -9.26 0.66
CA GLY A 123 -0.87 -9.92 -0.58
C GLY A 123 0.14 -9.76 -1.71
N ILE A 124 0.65 -8.53 -1.93
CA ILE A 124 1.71 -8.28 -2.92
C ILE A 124 2.97 -9.09 -2.58
N GLY A 125 3.44 -9.03 -1.33
CA GLY A 125 4.63 -9.76 -0.89
C GLY A 125 4.52 -11.26 -1.15
N MET A 126 3.36 -11.84 -0.82
CA MET A 126 3.13 -13.27 -1.02
C MET A 126 3.04 -13.65 -2.50
N ALA A 127 2.47 -12.80 -3.35
CA ALA A 127 2.44 -13.04 -4.79
C ALA A 127 3.86 -13.13 -5.39
N LEU A 128 4.75 -12.24 -4.96
CA LEU A 128 6.13 -12.18 -5.45
C LEU A 128 6.97 -13.33 -4.93
N VAL A 129 6.77 -13.75 -3.68
CA VAL A 129 7.40 -14.95 -3.14
C VAL A 129 7.02 -16.17 -3.97
N ASN A 130 5.76 -16.27 -4.41
CA ASN A 130 5.33 -17.35 -5.31
C ASN A 130 6.02 -17.25 -6.68
N VAL A 131 6.14 -16.06 -7.26
CA VAL A 131 6.84 -15.90 -8.55
C VAL A 131 8.34 -16.18 -8.43
N ALA A 132 8.98 -15.75 -7.34
CA ALA A 132 10.37 -16.04 -7.04
C ALA A 132 10.60 -17.54 -6.80
N SER A 133 9.69 -18.22 -6.09
CA SER A 133 9.79 -19.67 -5.89
C SER A 133 9.61 -20.44 -7.20
N ALA A 134 8.65 -20.03 -8.05
CA ALA A 134 8.41 -20.60 -9.37
C ALA A 134 9.64 -20.47 -10.30
N THR A 135 10.45 -19.42 -10.14
CA THR A 135 11.60 -19.12 -11.02
C THR A 135 12.96 -19.51 -10.42
N SER A 136 13.00 -19.93 -9.15
CA SER A 136 14.23 -20.18 -8.39
C SER A 136 15.11 -21.30 -8.96
N ALA A 137 14.49 -22.32 -9.55
CA ALA A 137 15.19 -23.44 -10.17
C ALA A 137 15.56 -23.19 -11.65
N GLY A 138 15.22 -22.03 -12.21
CA GLY A 138 15.61 -21.65 -13.57
C GLY A 138 15.05 -22.57 -14.65
N ALA A 139 15.80 -22.75 -15.75
CA ALA A 139 15.37 -23.53 -16.91
C ALA A 139 15.24 -25.05 -16.66
N ASP A 140 15.84 -25.54 -15.57
CA ASP A 140 15.83 -26.97 -15.19
C ASP A 140 14.58 -27.36 -14.38
N ALA A 141 13.73 -26.39 -14.05
CA ALA A 141 12.51 -26.61 -13.28
C ALA A 141 11.41 -27.33 -14.08
N ASP A 142 10.58 -28.10 -13.39
CA ASP A 142 9.39 -28.71 -13.97
C ASP A 142 8.40 -27.62 -14.43
N PRO A 143 8.12 -27.50 -15.74
CA PRO A 143 7.26 -26.44 -16.28
C PRO A 143 5.83 -26.50 -15.73
N VAL A 144 5.35 -27.67 -15.32
CA VAL A 144 4.03 -27.82 -14.67
C VAL A 144 4.05 -27.15 -13.30
N ALA A 145 5.11 -27.34 -12.53
CA ALA A 145 5.28 -26.72 -11.22
C ALA A 145 5.44 -25.19 -11.34
N ILE A 146 6.25 -24.72 -12.30
CA ILE A 146 6.42 -23.28 -12.58
C ILE A 146 5.06 -22.65 -12.90
N ARG A 147 4.32 -23.23 -13.85
CA ARG A 147 3.00 -22.76 -14.30
C ARG A 147 1.99 -22.75 -13.16
N ALA A 148 1.93 -23.82 -12.36
CA ALA A 148 1.01 -23.94 -11.24
C ALA A 148 1.26 -22.86 -10.17
N VAL A 149 2.52 -22.68 -9.75
CA VAL A 149 2.88 -21.71 -8.72
C VAL A 149 2.72 -20.27 -9.21
N ALA A 150 3.13 -19.99 -10.45
CA ALA A 150 2.93 -18.68 -11.06
C ALA A 150 1.45 -18.32 -11.21
N THR A 151 0.60 -19.27 -11.64
CA THR A 151 -0.85 -19.05 -11.74
C THR A 151 -1.50 -18.85 -10.37
N ALA A 152 -1.04 -19.60 -9.35
CA ALA A 152 -1.52 -19.46 -7.98
C ALA A 152 -1.22 -18.07 -7.38
N SER A 153 -0.24 -17.32 -7.92
CA SER A 153 0.06 -15.94 -7.48
C SER A 153 -1.10 -14.95 -7.72
N ALA A 154 -2.05 -15.28 -8.61
CA ALA A 154 -3.25 -14.50 -8.83
C ALA A 154 -4.08 -14.32 -7.54
N GLY A 155 -4.15 -15.34 -6.68
CA GLY A 155 -4.87 -15.28 -5.40
C GLY A 155 -4.34 -14.18 -4.48
N PRO A 156 -3.05 -14.19 -4.13
CA PRO A 156 -2.41 -13.11 -3.38
C PRO A 156 -2.57 -11.71 -3.99
N TYR A 157 -2.58 -11.58 -5.33
CA TYR A 157 -2.86 -10.29 -5.98
C TYR A 157 -4.31 -9.82 -5.76
N LEU A 158 -5.28 -10.73 -5.77
CA LEU A 158 -6.67 -10.39 -5.43
C LEU A 158 -6.81 -9.96 -3.97
N VAL A 159 -6.14 -10.66 -3.05
CA VAL A 159 -6.10 -10.28 -1.62
C VAL A 159 -5.49 -8.89 -1.47
N ALA A 160 -4.41 -8.60 -2.21
CA ALA A 160 -3.80 -7.28 -2.21
C ALA A 160 -4.77 -6.20 -2.69
N ALA A 161 -5.46 -6.45 -3.81
CA ALA A 161 -6.44 -5.53 -4.38
C ALA A 161 -7.58 -5.25 -3.39
N MET A 162 -8.09 -6.27 -2.69
CA MET A 162 -9.10 -6.10 -1.65
C MET A 162 -8.59 -5.25 -0.48
N GLY A 163 -7.35 -5.48 -0.03
CA GLY A 163 -6.73 -4.69 1.04
C GLY A 163 -6.58 -3.22 0.65
N PHE A 164 -6.05 -2.94 -0.54
CA PHE A 164 -5.93 -1.56 -1.03
C PHE A 164 -7.29 -0.90 -1.28
N ALA A 165 -8.28 -1.64 -1.77
CA ALA A 165 -9.64 -1.13 -1.94
C ALA A 165 -10.28 -0.73 -0.60
N ALA A 166 -10.10 -1.54 0.45
CA ALA A 166 -10.55 -1.20 1.79
C ALA A 166 -9.85 0.05 2.34
N PHE A 167 -8.54 0.17 2.13
CA PHE A 167 -7.77 1.36 2.51
C PHE A 167 -8.25 2.64 1.81
N LEU A 168 -8.38 2.59 0.48
CA LEU A 168 -8.81 3.73 -0.33
C LEU A 168 -10.28 4.09 -0.09
N GLY A 169 -11.14 3.08 0.09
CA GLY A 169 -12.55 3.27 0.41
C GLY A 169 -12.73 4.09 1.68
N VAL A 170 -12.00 3.77 2.74
CA VAL A 170 -12.04 4.53 4.00
C VAL A 170 -11.52 5.96 3.82
N LEU A 171 -10.42 6.16 3.10
CA LEU A 171 -9.88 7.50 2.82
C LEU A 171 -10.85 8.38 2.03
N SER A 172 -11.62 7.78 1.10
CA SER A 172 -12.60 8.52 0.29
C SER A 172 -13.77 9.06 1.12
N GLN A 173 -14.14 8.38 2.21
CA GLN A 173 -15.24 8.82 3.08
C GLN A 173 -14.86 9.98 4.00
N ASP A 174 -13.59 10.09 4.42
CA ASP A 174 -13.10 11.22 5.24
C ASP A 174 -13.09 12.55 4.45
N VAL A 175 -12.84 12.50 3.13
CA VAL A 175 -12.87 13.69 2.26
C VAL A 175 -14.30 14.19 2.03
N GLY A 176 -15.29 13.28 1.98
CA GLY A 176 -16.70 13.62 1.81
C GLY A 176 -17.27 14.37 3.01
N TYR A 177 -16.90 13.98 4.23
CA TYR A 177 -17.44 14.54 5.47
C TYR A 177 -16.95 15.98 5.79
N ARG A 178 -15.88 16.46 5.15
CA ARG A 178 -15.37 17.85 5.34
C ARG A 178 -15.99 18.90 4.41
N ARG A 179 -16.88 18.51 3.49
CA ARG A 179 -17.49 19.42 2.51
C ARG A 179 -18.93 19.82 2.84
N GLU A 180 -19.49 19.35 3.94
CA GLU A 180 -20.79 19.75 4.50
C GLU A 180 -20.59 20.61 5.75
#